data_AF-A0A660PEV3-F1
#
_entry.id   AF-A0A660PEV3-F1
#
_cell.length_a   1.000
_cell.length_b   1.000
_cell.length_c   1.000
_cell.angle_alpha   90.00
_cell.angle_beta   90.00
_cell.angle_gamma   90.00
#
_symmetry.space_group_name_H-M   'P 1'
#
loop_
_entity.id
_entity.type
_entity.pdbx_description
1 polymer ?
#
loop_
_entity_poly.entity_id
_entity_poly.type
_entity_poly.pdbx_seq_one_letter_code
_entity_poly.pdbx_strand_id
1 'polypeptide(L)'
;MENNLQTSQPPSQIEKPGLISRLMMVFSEPSKLFGTLTGKTDWLIPLIIVGIIGGAIYYQTRPIYADGMEPAVMEILDSYQDRMPEAQYNRLVEDTKKKFDEARENPLLWYYPLIWFGLPFVFWLIISSIGMLSGNFIFGGKASFWIIMNVVAYAALVGFLGEIV
;
A
#
# COMPACT_ATOMS: atom_id res chain seq x y z
N MET A 1 10.65 -55.40 -22.15
CA MET A 1 10.56 -54.45 -21.02
C MET A 1 11.34 -53.21 -21.42
N GLU A 2 10.69 -52.30 -22.14
CA GLU A 2 11.32 -51.06 -22.59
C GLU A 2 11.25 -50.03 -21.47
N ASN A 3 12.43 -49.57 -21.05
CA ASN A 3 12.63 -48.48 -20.10
C ASN A 3 12.15 -47.17 -20.74
N ASN A 4 10.92 -46.76 -20.47
CA ASN A 4 10.45 -45.40 -20.69
C ASN A 4 11.15 -44.48 -19.68
N LEU A 5 12.37 -44.06 -20.00
CA LEU A 5 13.00 -42.90 -19.39
C LEU A 5 12.23 -41.66 -19.87
N GLN A 6 11.16 -41.34 -19.14
CA GLN A 6 10.58 -39.99 -19.15
C GLN A 6 11.70 -39.03 -18.80
N THR A 7 12.23 -38.37 -19.83
CA THR A 7 13.09 -37.21 -19.71
C THR A 7 12.26 -36.13 -19.03
N SER A 8 12.45 -36.00 -17.73
CA SER A 8 11.97 -34.85 -16.96
C SER A 8 12.55 -33.61 -17.63
N GLN A 9 11.73 -32.91 -18.40
CA GLN A 9 12.11 -31.62 -18.95
C GLN A 9 12.57 -30.73 -17.78
N PRO A 10 13.71 -30.02 -17.92
CA PRO A 10 14.13 -29.07 -16.91
C PRO A 10 12.99 -28.07 -16.68
N PRO A 11 12.77 -27.61 -15.43
CA PRO A 11 11.71 -26.66 -15.14
C PRO A 11 11.86 -25.49 -16.10
N SER A 12 10.86 -25.31 -16.97
CA SER A 12 10.84 -24.27 -18.00
C SER A 12 11.27 -22.97 -17.34
N GLN A 13 12.36 -22.38 -17.82
CA GLN A 13 12.74 -21.03 -17.41
C GLN A 13 11.58 -20.13 -17.83
N ILE A 14 10.67 -19.83 -16.90
CA ILE A 14 9.54 -18.95 -17.20
C ILE A 14 10.17 -17.60 -17.50
N GLU A 15 10.15 -17.22 -18.77
CA GLU A 15 10.73 -15.96 -19.23
C GLU A 15 10.08 -14.83 -18.43
N LYS A 16 10.91 -14.00 -17.80
CA LYS A 16 10.41 -12.94 -16.92
C LYS A 16 9.78 -11.86 -17.80
N PRO A 17 8.45 -11.62 -17.70
CA PRO A 17 7.80 -10.64 -18.55
C PRO A 17 8.34 -9.24 -18.24
N GLY A 18 8.33 -8.37 -19.26
CA GLY A 18 8.68 -6.97 -19.11
C GLY A 18 7.79 -6.25 -18.08
N LEU A 19 8.24 -5.09 -17.57
CA LEU A 19 7.56 -4.38 -16.47
C LEU A 19 6.08 -4.09 -16.76
N ILE A 20 5.78 -3.54 -17.94
CA ILE A 20 4.40 -3.22 -18.34
C ILE A 20 3.55 -4.49 -18.45
N SER A 21 4.13 -5.55 -19.03
CA SER A 21 3.45 -6.85 -19.13
C SER A 21 3.11 -7.39 -17.76
N ARG A 22 4.00 -7.28 -16.78
CA ARG A 22 3.75 -7.72 -15.40
C ARG A 22 2.60 -6.96 -14.74
N LEU A 23 2.50 -5.66 -15.01
CA LEU A 23 1.39 -4.84 -14.50
C LEU A 23 0.06 -5.24 -15.13
N MET A 24 0.02 -5.49 -16.43
CA MET A 24 -1.22 -5.96 -17.08
C MET A 24 -1.61 -7.37 -16.65
N MET A 25 -0.62 -8.26 -16.51
CA MET A 25 -0.85 -9.64 -16.11
C MET A 25 -1.41 -9.77 -14.69
N VAL A 26 -1.27 -8.77 -13.81
CA VAL A 26 -1.91 -8.83 -12.48
C VAL A 26 -3.43 -8.85 -12.59
N PHE A 27 -3.98 -8.25 -13.66
CA PHE A 27 -5.41 -8.18 -13.93
C PHE A 27 -5.87 -9.30 -14.87
N SER A 28 -5.06 -9.65 -15.87
CA SER A 28 -5.46 -10.62 -16.90
C SER A 28 -5.03 -12.06 -16.60
N GLU A 29 -3.86 -12.27 -16.02
CA GLU A 29 -3.24 -13.59 -15.85
C GLU A 29 -2.47 -13.73 -14.51
N PRO A 30 -3.13 -13.50 -13.34
CA PRO A 30 -2.45 -13.38 -12.05
C PRO A 30 -1.66 -14.64 -11.67
N SER A 31 -2.19 -15.84 -11.96
CA SER A 31 -1.50 -17.10 -11.67
C SER A 31 -0.18 -17.25 -12.42
N LYS A 32 -0.14 -16.83 -13.70
CA LYS A 32 1.10 -16.84 -14.49
C LYS A 32 2.09 -15.81 -13.97
N LEU A 33 1.62 -14.60 -13.69
CA LEU A 33 2.46 -13.54 -13.12
C LEU A 33 3.12 -14.01 -11.82
N PHE A 34 2.36 -14.51 -10.86
CA PHE A 34 2.87 -14.90 -9.55
C PHE A 34 3.91 -16.04 -9.64
N GLY A 35 3.77 -16.94 -10.61
CA GLY A 35 4.80 -17.94 -10.91
C GLY A 35 6.16 -17.34 -11.34
N THR A 36 6.17 -16.10 -11.85
CA THR A 36 7.40 -15.40 -12.28
C THR A 36 8.03 -14.51 -11.20
N LEU A 37 7.34 -14.29 -10.07
CA LEU A 37 7.74 -13.35 -9.01
C LEU A 37 8.76 -13.93 -8.02
N THR A 38 9.91 -14.34 -8.53
CA THR A 38 10.98 -14.98 -7.73
C THR A 38 12.05 -14.02 -7.23
N GLY A 39 12.08 -12.76 -7.71
CA GLY A 39 13.11 -11.79 -7.35
C GLY A 39 12.90 -11.15 -5.98
N LYS A 40 13.98 -10.85 -5.24
CA LYS A 40 13.91 -10.23 -3.91
C LYS A 40 13.38 -8.79 -3.89
N THR A 41 13.36 -8.14 -5.04
CA THR A 41 13.06 -6.70 -5.19
C THR A 41 11.84 -6.43 -6.07
N ASP A 42 11.13 -7.49 -6.48
CA ASP A 42 10.01 -7.37 -7.41
C ASP A 42 8.82 -6.57 -6.83
N TRP A 43 8.68 -6.55 -5.50
CA TRP A 43 7.72 -5.75 -4.74
C TRP A 43 7.94 -4.22 -4.83
N LEU A 44 9.13 -3.76 -5.21
CA LEU A 44 9.42 -2.33 -5.31
C LEU A 44 8.56 -1.66 -6.40
N ILE A 45 8.32 -2.34 -7.51
CA ILE A 45 7.56 -1.78 -8.63
C ILE A 45 6.13 -1.43 -8.17
N PRO A 46 5.35 -2.36 -7.59
CA PRO A 46 4.06 -2.00 -7.02
C PRO A 46 4.14 -0.90 -5.96
N LEU A 47 5.14 -0.90 -5.08
CA LEU A 47 5.27 0.13 -4.04
C LEU A 47 5.44 1.52 -4.64
N ILE A 48 6.28 1.65 -5.67
CA ILE A 48 6.52 2.91 -6.37
C ILE A 48 5.23 3.40 -7.02
N ILE A 49 4.48 2.51 -7.66
CA ILE A 49 3.20 2.84 -8.31
C ILE A 49 2.19 3.34 -7.28
N VAL A 50 1.99 2.61 -6.18
CA VAL A 50 1.06 3.00 -5.11
C VAL A 50 1.50 4.33 -4.47
N GLY A 51 2.79 4.50 -4.19
CA GLY A 51 3.29 5.73 -3.57
C GLY A 51 3.14 6.97 -4.47
N ILE A 52 3.45 6.84 -5.76
CA ILE A 52 3.34 7.97 -6.72
C ILE A 52 1.87 8.28 -7.01
N ILE A 53 1.08 7.28 -7.40
CA ILE A 53 -0.32 7.52 -7.79
C ILE A 53 -1.14 7.89 -6.56
N GLY A 54 -0.97 7.18 -5.44
CA GLY A 54 -1.65 7.50 -4.18
C GLY A 54 -1.27 8.89 -3.67
N GLY A 55 0.01 9.25 -3.73
CA GLY A 55 0.47 10.60 -3.39
C GLY A 55 -0.14 11.69 -4.30
N ALA A 56 -0.24 11.44 -5.61
CA ALA A 56 -0.85 12.36 -6.56
C ALA A 56 -2.36 12.51 -6.36
N ILE A 57 -3.08 11.41 -6.13
CA ILE A 57 -4.52 11.43 -5.83
C ILE A 57 -4.78 12.20 -4.54
N TYR A 58 -4.00 11.93 -3.50
CA TYR A 58 -4.13 12.66 -2.24
C TYR A 58 -3.86 14.14 -2.42
N TYR A 59 -2.79 14.50 -3.14
CA TYR A 59 -2.49 15.89 -3.45
C TYR A 59 -3.69 16.61 -4.07
N GLN A 60 -4.39 15.95 -5.00
CA GLN A 60 -5.56 16.51 -5.68
C GLN A 60 -6.82 16.56 -4.80
N THR A 61 -7.03 15.54 -3.95
CA THR A 61 -8.25 15.38 -3.14
C THR A 61 -8.13 16.01 -1.75
N ARG A 62 -6.94 16.38 -1.31
CA ARG A 62 -6.68 17.01 0.00
C ARG A 62 -7.60 18.18 0.36
N PRO A 63 -7.86 19.19 -0.50
CA PRO A 63 -8.74 20.30 -0.10
C PRO A 63 -10.12 19.79 0.31
N ILE A 64 -10.64 18.78 -0.40
CA ILE A 64 -11.91 18.13 -0.07
C ILE A 64 -11.82 17.43 1.29
N TYR A 65 -10.72 16.73 1.57
CA TYR A 65 -10.48 16.13 2.88
C TYR A 65 -10.37 17.15 4.00
N ALA A 66 -9.67 18.28 3.77
CA ALA A 66 -9.51 19.34 4.77
C ALA A 66 -10.86 19.97 5.11
N ASP A 67 -11.68 20.28 4.11
CA ASP A 67 -13.01 20.86 4.30
C ASP A 67 -13.98 19.89 5.01
N GLY A 68 -13.83 18.58 4.78
CA GLY A 68 -14.58 17.56 5.51
C GLY A 68 -14.08 17.28 6.92
N MET A 69 -12.76 17.33 7.15
CA MET A 69 -12.15 17.01 8.45
C MET A 69 -12.20 18.17 9.44
N GLU A 70 -12.05 19.41 8.98
CA GLU A 70 -12.06 20.58 9.87
C GLU A 70 -13.28 20.60 10.81
N PRO A 71 -14.54 20.49 10.34
CA PRO A 71 -15.69 20.52 11.24
C PRO A 71 -15.69 19.35 12.24
N ALA A 72 -15.29 18.16 11.83
CA ALA A 72 -15.20 17.00 12.72
C ALA A 72 -14.13 17.18 13.81
N VAL A 73 -12.98 17.76 13.46
CA VAL A 73 -11.92 18.07 14.42
C VAL A 73 -12.35 19.19 15.37
N MET A 74 -13.05 20.22 14.88
CA MET A 74 -13.58 21.29 15.71
C MET A 74 -14.64 20.78 16.68
N GLU A 75 -15.55 19.91 16.25
CA GLU A 75 -16.55 19.27 17.13
C GLU A 75 -15.88 18.46 18.26
N ILE A 76 -14.82 17.72 17.93
CA ILE A 76 -14.01 17.02 18.93
C ILE A 76 -13.39 18.02 19.91
N LEU A 77 -12.83 19.13 19.43
CA LEU A 77 -12.24 20.15 20.29
C LEU A 77 -13.26 20.82 21.21
N ASP A 78 -14.43 21.20 20.68
CA ASP A 78 -15.53 21.79 21.45
C ASP A 78 -15.95 20.88 22.61
N SER A 79 -15.89 19.56 22.44
CA SER A 79 -16.17 18.59 23.53
C SER A 79 -15.21 18.69 24.74
N TYR A 80 -14.05 19.33 24.58
CA TYR A 80 -13.07 19.57 25.64
C TYR A 80 -13.11 20.99 26.21
N GLN A 81 -13.98 21.87 25.71
CA GLN A 81 -14.05 23.27 26.16
C GLN A 81 -14.19 23.39 27.67
N ASP A 82 -15.08 22.59 28.29
CA ASP A 82 -15.31 22.60 29.73
C ASP A 82 -14.21 21.90 30.55
N ARG A 83 -13.30 21.16 29.88
CA ARG A 83 -12.26 20.34 30.53
C ARG A 83 -10.89 21.00 30.53
N MET A 84 -10.75 22.15 29.87
CA MET A 84 -9.48 22.86 29.73
C MET A 84 -9.62 24.32 30.16
N PRO A 85 -8.55 24.95 30.67
CA PRO A 85 -8.55 26.40 30.88
C PRO A 85 -8.84 27.15 29.56
N GLU A 86 -9.72 28.15 29.60
CA GLU A 86 -10.19 28.89 28.41
C GLU A 86 -9.04 29.42 27.54
N ALA A 87 -7.97 29.94 28.17
CA ALA A 87 -6.80 30.42 27.45
C ALA A 87 -6.04 29.31 26.69
N GLN A 88 -6.07 28.07 27.17
CA GLN A 88 -5.48 26.93 26.46
C GLN A 88 -6.40 26.47 25.33
N TYR A 89 -7.71 26.45 25.59
CA TYR A 89 -8.72 26.10 24.59
C TYR A 89 -8.65 27.01 23.37
N ASN A 90 -8.70 28.33 23.58
CA ASN A 90 -8.68 29.31 22.50
C ASN A 90 -7.40 29.22 21.65
N ARG A 91 -6.24 28.99 22.28
CA ARG A 91 -4.99 28.76 21.56
C ARG A 91 -5.03 27.50 20.71
N LEU A 92 -5.58 26.40 21.24
CA LEU A 92 -5.67 25.14 20.52
C LEU A 92 -6.61 25.25 19.31
N VAL A 93 -7.72 25.96 19.45
CA VAL A 93 -8.65 26.25 18.35
C VAL A 93 -7.97 27.09 17.27
N GLU A 94 -7.30 28.18 17.66
CA GLU A 94 -6.58 29.06 16.75
C GLU A 94 -5.47 28.33 16.00
N ASP A 95 -4.63 27.56 16.71
CA ASP A 95 -3.58 26.74 16.13
C ASP A 95 -4.15 25.68 15.16
N THR A 96 -5.29 25.08 15.50
CA THR A 96 -5.95 24.09 14.65
C THR A 96 -6.46 24.73 13.36
N LYS A 97 -7.17 25.86 13.44
CA LYS A 97 -7.64 26.61 12.27
C LYS A 97 -6.48 27.00 11.36
N LYS A 98 -5.43 27.57 11.95
CA LYS A 98 -4.23 27.96 11.23
C LYS A 98 -3.59 26.79 10.48
N LYS A 99 -3.51 25.60 11.09
CA LYS A 99 -2.99 24.40 10.41
C LYS A 99 -3.86 23.96 9.24
N PHE A 100 -5.18 24.07 9.33
CA PHE A 100 -6.08 23.79 8.21
C PHE A 100 -5.96 24.83 7.10
N ASP A 101 -5.78 26.10 7.44
CA ASP A 101 -5.56 27.16 6.45
C ASP A 101 -4.20 27.01 5.75
N GLU A 102 -3.13 26.76 6.52
CA GLU A 102 -1.81 26.39 5.97
C GLU A 102 -1.90 25.14 5.09
N ALA A 103 -2.78 24.21 5.42
CA ALA A 103 -3.05 23.04 4.61
C ALA A 103 -3.77 23.35 3.29
N ARG A 104 -4.64 24.34 3.27
CA ARG A 104 -5.26 24.80 2.02
C ARG A 104 -4.26 25.54 1.14
N GLU A 105 -3.43 26.38 1.74
CA GLU A 105 -2.49 27.26 1.03
C GLU A 105 -1.23 26.54 0.54
N ASN A 106 -0.70 25.57 1.30
CA ASN A 106 0.51 24.85 0.95
C ASN A 106 0.29 23.33 0.92
N PRO A 107 0.07 22.76 -0.28
CA PRO A 107 -0.14 21.33 -0.51
C PRO A 107 0.97 20.42 0.03
N LEU A 108 2.22 20.90 0.06
CA LEU A 108 3.39 20.09 0.41
C LEU A 108 3.64 20.01 1.92
N LEU A 109 3.07 20.92 2.71
CA LEU A 109 3.31 21.01 4.15
C LEU A 109 2.85 19.76 4.92
N TRP A 110 1.81 19.05 4.44
CA TRP A 110 1.37 17.77 5.02
C TRP A 110 1.68 16.58 4.11
N TYR A 111 2.49 16.78 3.07
CA TYR A 111 2.97 15.67 2.26
C TYR A 111 4.11 14.98 2.99
N TYR A 112 3.79 13.86 3.64
CA TYR A 112 4.78 13.00 4.28
C TYR A 112 4.99 11.77 3.40
N PRO A 113 6.13 11.65 2.69
CA PRO A 113 6.45 10.45 1.89
C PRO A 113 6.36 9.17 2.72
N LEU A 114 6.64 9.25 4.03
CA LEU A 114 6.53 8.12 4.94
C LEU A 114 5.10 7.58 5.04
N ILE A 115 4.07 8.40 4.87
CA ILE A 115 2.68 7.93 4.86
C ILE A 115 2.41 7.15 3.58
N TRP A 116 2.81 7.69 2.42
CA TRP A 116 2.48 7.10 1.11
C TRP A 116 3.32 5.87 0.74
N PHE A 117 4.55 5.80 1.22
CA PHE A 117 5.43 4.66 0.98
C PHE A 117 5.55 3.76 2.21
N GLY A 118 5.68 4.35 3.39
CA GLY A 118 5.96 3.62 4.62
C GLY A 118 4.75 2.83 5.12
N LEU A 119 3.57 3.44 5.16
CA LEU A 119 2.38 2.77 5.70
C LEU A 119 1.96 1.56 4.83
N PRO A 120 1.80 1.68 3.49
CA PRO A 120 1.54 0.51 2.64
C PRO A 120 2.63 -0.56 2.76
N PHE A 121 3.90 -0.16 2.80
CA PHE A 121 5.01 -1.09 2.96
C PHE A 121 4.92 -1.87 4.28
N VAL A 122 4.64 -1.21 5.40
CA VAL A 122 4.46 -1.87 6.71
C VAL A 122 3.28 -2.84 6.68
N PHE A 123 2.14 -2.44 6.11
CA PHE A 123 1.01 -3.35 5.95
C PHE A 123 1.37 -4.58 5.11
N TRP A 124 2.09 -4.41 4.01
CA TRP A 124 2.54 -5.52 3.18
C TRP A 124 3.50 -6.44 3.92
N LEU A 125 4.41 -5.91 4.75
CA LEU A 125 5.28 -6.73 5.60
C LEU A 125 4.47 -7.59 6.57
N ILE A 126 3.45 -7.02 7.21
CA ILE A 126 2.59 -7.73 8.15
C ILE A 126 1.83 -8.85 7.43
N ILE A 127 1.13 -8.53 6.33
CA ILE A 127 0.36 -9.50 5.54
C ILE A 127 1.27 -10.61 5.01
N SER A 128 2.45 -10.27 4.52
CA SER A 128 3.41 -11.25 4.00
C SER A 128 3.97 -12.16 5.09
N SER A 129 4.19 -11.62 6.29
CA SER A 129 4.63 -12.40 7.44
C SER A 129 3.56 -13.39 7.87
N ILE A 130 2.31 -12.93 8.00
CA ILE A 130 1.16 -13.78 8.31
C ILE A 130 1.00 -14.86 7.23
N GLY A 131 1.02 -14.46 5.96
CA GLY A 131 0.90 -15.37 4.82
C GLY A 131 2.01 -16.42 4.76
N MET A 132 3.24 -16.06 5.11
CA MET A 132 4.36 -17.00 5.19
C MET A 132 4.17 -18.00 6.33
N LEU A 133 3.78 -17.50 7.50
CA LEU A 133 3.53 -18.36 8.66
C LEU A 133 2.38 -19.31 8.36
N SER A 134 1.24 -18.83 7.85
CA SER A 134 0.11 -19.69 7.50
C SER A 134 0.46 -20.66 6.38
N GLY A 135 1.09 -20.19 5.30
CA GLY A 135 1.44 -21.00 4.14
C GLY A 135 2.40 -22.14 4.47
N ASN A 136 3.46 -21.84 5.23
CA ASN A 136 4.50 -22.82 5.51
C ASN A 136 4.15 -23.72 6.71
N PHE A 137 3.58 -23.18 7.78
CA PHE A 137 3.26 -23.99 8.98
C PHE A 137 1.97 -24.78 8.84
N ILE A 138 0.91 -24.20 8.27
CA ILE A 138 -0.41 -24.85 8.21
C ILE A 138 -0.50 -25.78 6.99
N PHE A 139 -0.02 -25.32 5.84
CA PHE A 139 -0.16 -26.04 4.57
C PHE A 139 1.10 -26.78 4.13
N GLY A 140 2.18 -26.74 4.93
CA GLY A 140 3.46 -27.40 4.61
C GLY A 140 4.19 -26.78 3.41
N GLY A 141 3.85 -25.53 3.05
CA GLY A 141 4.49 -24.79 1.97
C GLY A 141 5.98 -24.51 2.20
N LYS A 142 6.67 -24.14 1.13
CA LYS A 142 8.10 -23.74 1.14
C LYS A 142 8.31 -22.35 0.54
N ALA A 143 7.29 -21.50 0.57
CA ALA A 143 7.38 -20.17 0.00
C ALA A 143 8.26 -19.29 0.89
N SER A 144 9.23 -18.61 0.30
CA SER A 144 10.04 -17.64 1.04
C SER A 144 9.25 -16.35 1.26
N PHE A 145 9.60 -15.61 2.33
CA PHE A 145 9.01 -14.32 2.64
C PHE A 145 8.93 -13.39 1.42
N TRP A 146 10.02 -13.30 0.65
CA TRP A 146 10.11 -12.40 -0.51
C TRP A 146 9.17 -12.78 -1.65
N ILE A 147 8.94 -14.07 -1.87
CA ILE A 147 7.96 -14.53 -2.87
C ILE A 147 6.56 -14.07 -2.46
N ILE A 148 6.19 -14.26 -1.19
CA ILE A 148 4.89 -13.85 -0.66
C ILE A 148 4.76 -12.33 -0.69
N MET A 149 5.81 -11.60 -0.31
CA MET A 149 5.86 -10.13 -0.40
C MET A 149 5.60 -9.63 -1.81
N ASN A 150 6.18 -10.26 -2.83
CA ASN A 150 5.91 -9.89 -4.21
C ASN A 150 4.46 -10.14 -4.59
N VAL A 151 3.89 -11.29 -4.19
CA VAL A 151 2.48 -11.61 -4.46
C VAL A 151 1.57 -10.59 -3.78
N VAL A 152 1.81 -10.27 -2.51
CA VAL A 152 1.04 -9.27 -1.75
C VAL A 152 1.14 -7.89 -2.41
N ALA A 153 2.34 -7.45 -2.76
CA ALA A 153 2.57 -6.14 -3.37
C ALA A 153 1.85 -6.01 -4.72
N TYR A 154 1.91 -7.03 -5.58
CA TYR A 154 1.19 -7.02 -6.85
C TYR A 154 -0.34 -7.14 -6.65
N ALA A 155 -0.80 -8.01 -5.74
CA ALA A 155 -2.23 -8.11 -5.43
C ALA A 155 -2.81 -6.79 -4.87
N ALA A 156 -2.00 -6.03 -4.12
CA ALA A 156 -2.40 -4.71 -3.63
C ALA A 156 -2.68 -3.71 -4.76
N LEU A 157 -2.10 -3.86 -5.96
CA LEU A 157 -2.46 -3.02 -7.11
C LEU A 157 -3.91 -3.21 -7.54
N VAL A 158 -4.45 -4.42 -7.37
CA VAL A 158 -5.86 -4.70 -7.66
C VAL A 158 -6.77 -4.00 -6.66
N GLY A 159 -6.45 -4.10 -5.37
CA GLY A 159 -7.17 -3.38 -4.32
C GLY A 159 -7.10 -1.86 -4.51
N PHE A 160 -5.90 -1.36 -4.82
CA PHE A 160 -5.66 0.06 -5.07
C PHE A 160 -6.50 0.61 -6.23
N LEU A 161 -6.63 -0.11 -7.35
CA LEU A 161 -7.55 0.31 -8.42
C LEU A 161 -9.01 0.34 -7.95
N GLY A 162 -9.41 -0.59 -7.08
CA GLY A 162 -10.75 -0.60 -6.49
C GLY A 162 -11.03 0.57 -5.55
N GLU A 163 -10.01 1.21 -4.97
CA GLU A 163 -10.16 2.42 -4.14
C GLU A 163 -10.31 3.70 -4.98
N ILE A 164 -9.88 3.67 -6.25
CA ILE A 164 -9.92 4.83 -7.15
C ILE A 164 -11.28 4.97 -7.83
N VAL A 165 -11.95 3.85 -8.12
CA VAL A 165 -13.22 3.78 -8.89
C VAL A 165 -14.42 3.77 -7.95
#